data_AF-A0A1W9SRL3-F1
#
_entry.id   AF-A0A1W9SRL3-F1
#
_cell.length_a   1.000
_cell.length_b   1.000
_cell.length_c   1.000
_cell.angle_alpha   90.00
_cell.angle_beta   90.00
_cell.angle_gamma   90.00
#
_symmetry.space_group_name_H-M   'P 1'
#
loop_
_entity.id
_entity.type
_entity.pdbx_description
1 polymer ?
#
loop_
_entity_poly.entity_id
_entity_poly.type
_entity_poly.pdbx_seq_one_letter_code
_entity_poly.pdbx_strand_id
1 'polypeptide(L)'
;MQYNFSYAEDIEREEIKSDKIIKKIKKGENIALENFIIKGDLDFTQIAEDIQVSKNKFRSYLKNSFIFSNCIFEGKVFSFKKEEKEEKEYLVNFEKNLIFFSCEFKEEVNFKEAIINGISNFSNSKFLKKLTFEGVFFNYQNVYFTGSIFEKKVKFQRAVFLGNANFLKTKFKGKTSFQSSIFKGNAQFGASNFNERLDFSNIIVHGNLFFNQSVFYNNILFNNSIFKNRAEFVGTKFLIDSDFTEVVFSGKTSFSKANFSGKINFTSVVFFIGKPNIENLKIDGNINFILENAQYLKTENLKNIDFKK
;
A
#
# COMPACT_ATOMS: atom_id res chain seq x y z
N MET A 1 14.51 1.89 25.39
CA MET A 1 13.24 1.35 25.92
C MET A 1 12.53 0.60 24.81
N GLN A 2 12.60 -0.72 24.82
CA GLN A 2 11.75 -1.57 23.97
C GLN A 2 10.32 -1.45 24.48
N TYR A 3 9.43 -0.89 23.67
CA TYR A 3 7.99 -1.09 23.88
C TYR A 3 7.70 -2.55 23.50
N ASN A 4 7.72 -3.43 24.49
CA ASN A 4 7.07 -4.72 24.41
C ASN A 4 5.57 -4.44 24.29
N PHE A 5 5.04 -4.48 23.06
CA PHE A 5 3.64 -4.82 22.89
C PHE A 5 3.53 -6.30 23.24
N SER A 6 3.31 -6.60 24.52
CA SER A 6 2.77 -7.89 24.91
C SER A 6 1.48 -8.04 24.11
N TYR A 7 1.47 -8.99 23.17
CA TYR A 7 0.22 -9.46 22.62
C TYR A 7 -0.65 -9.85 23.82
N ALA A 8 -1.80 -9.22 23.93
CA ALA A 8 -2.75 -9.53 24.97
C ALA A 8 -3.31 -10.92 24.66
N GLU A 9 -2.63 -11.94 25.18
CA GLU A 9 -3.01 -13.35 25.02
C GLU A 9 -4.27 -13.69 25.83
N ASP A 10 -4.72 -12.81 26.73
CA ASP A 10 -5.89 -13.02 27.61
C ASP A 10 -7.02 -11.99 27.41
N ILE A 11 -7.32 -11.60 26.16
CA ILE A 11 -8.57 -10.86 25.87
C ILE A 11 -9.66 -11.88 25.57
N GLU A 12 -10.65 -11.97 26.45
CA GLU A 12 -11.90 -12.69 26.20
C GLU A 12 -12.61 -12.09 24.99
N ARG A 13 -12.97 -12.93 24.01
CA ARG A 13 -13.63 -12.50 22.78
C ARG A 13 -14.94 -13.23 22.59
N GLU A 14 -15.98 -12.48 22.28
CA GLU A 14 -17.28 -13.03 21.92
C GLU A 14 -17.30 -13.52 20.47
N GLU A 15 -18.09 -14.56 20.19
CA GLU A 15 -18.27 -15.05 18.82
C GLU A 15 -19.52 -14.44 18.15
N ILE A 16 -19.37 -14.02 16.89
CA ILE A 16 -20.48 -13.56 16.06
C ILE A 16 -20.39 -14.14 14.65
N LYS A 17 -21.49 -14.71 14.15
CA LYS A 17 -21.57 -15.16 12.75
C LYS A 17 -21.68 -13.96 11.80
N SER A 18 -20.97 -14.01 10.68
CA SER A 18 -21.01 -12.96 9.65
C SER A 18 -22.44 -12.67 9.18
N ASP A 19 -23.32 -13.66 9.06
CA ASP A 19 -24.74 -13.47 8.72
C ASP A 19 -25.48 -12.49 9.65
N LYS A 20 -25.14 -12.47 10.95
CA LYS A 20 -25.72 -11.50 11.89
C LYS A 20 -25.24 -10.08 11.58
N ILE A 21 -23.98 -9.92 11.20
CA ILE A 21 -23.40 -8.64 10.77
C ILE A 21 -24.08 -8.20 9.47
N ILE A 22 -24.18 -9.08 8.46
CA ILE A 22 -24.84 -8.78 7.18
C ILE A 22 -26.29 -8.34 7.38
N LYS A 23 -27.05 -8.98 8.28
CA LYS A 23 -28.42 -8.57 8.61
C LYS A 23 -28.49 -7.15 9.17
N LYS A 24 -27.54 -6.73 10.01
CA LYS A 24 -27.45 -5.35 10.52
C LYS A 24 -27.13 -4.37 9.39
N ILE A 25 -26.18 -4.70 8.51
CA ILE A 25 -25.81 -3.86 7.37
C ILE A 25 -27.03 -3.61 6.46
N LYS A 26 -27.80 -4.66 6.15
CA LYS A 26 -29.02 -4.57 5.33
C LYS A 26 -30.12 -3.71 5.95
N LYS A 27 -30.14 -3.56 7.28
CA LYS A 27 -31.03 -2.64 8.01
C LYS A 27 -30.54 -1.18 8.02
N GLY A 28 -29.39 -0.90 7.41
CA GLY A 28 -28.77 0.43 7.43
C GLY A 28 -27.99 0.74 8.71
N GLU A 29 -27.76 -0.24 9.58
CA GLU A 29 -27.03 -0.04 10.83
C GLU A 29 -25.51 0.08 10.57
N ASN A 30 -24.86 1.02 11.26
CA ASN A 30 -23.40 1.03 11.31
C ASN A 30 -22.89 -0.18 12.09
N ILE A 31 -21.73 -0.70 11.70
CA ILE A 31 -21.06 -1.81 12.41
C ILE A 31 -19.92 -1.24 13.23
N ALA A 32 -19.99 -1.45 14.55
CA ALA A 32 -18.93 -1.18 15.50
C ALA A 32 -18.79 -2.41 16.41
N LEU A 33 -17.73 -3.20 16.21
CA LEU A 33 -17.44 -4.40 17.00
C LEU A 33 -16.03 -4.30 17.58
N GLU A 34 -15.90 -4.63 18.85
CA GLU A 34 -14.64 -4.65 19.57
C GLU A 34 -14.48 -6.01 20.28
N ASN A 35 -13.31 -6.63 20.16
CA ASN A 35 -13.00 -7.92 20.80
C ASN A 35 -13.93 -9.08 20.35
N PHE A 36 -14.27 -9.16 19.06
CA PHE A 36 -15.08 -10.26 18.51
C PHE A 36 -14.26 -11.26 17.68
N ILE A 37 -14.66 -12.52 17.71
CA ILE A 37 -14.33 -13.53 16.70
C ILE A 37 -15.49 -13.59 15.69
N ILE A 38 -15.22 -13.20 14.45
CA ILE A 38 -16.18 -13.24 13.35
C ILE A 38 -16.07 -14.59 12.66
N LYS A 39 -17.15 -15.38 12.74
CA LYS A 39 -17.27 -16.71 12.12
C LYS A 39 -17.92 -16.63 10.75
N GLY A 40 -17.33 -17.32 9.78
CA GLY A 40 -17.81 -17.35 8.39
C GLY A 40 -17.33 -16.17 7.55
N ASP A 41 -17.59 -16.26 6.25
CA ASP A 41 -17.18 -15.25 5.28
C ASP A 41 -17.98 -13.95 5.45
N LEU A 42 -17.29 -12.82 5.46
CA LEU A 42 -17.89 -11.48 5.41
C LEU A 42 -17.84 -10.95 3.98
N ASP A 43 -18.89 -11.26 3.24
CA ASP A 43 -19.12 -10.83 1.86
C ASP A 43 -19.83 -9.47 1.84
N PHE A 44 -19.13 -8.41 1.42
CA PHE A 44 -19.71 -7.08 1.23
C PHE A 44 -20.44 -6.90 -0.10
N THR A 45 -20.33 -7.86 -1.02
CA THR A 45 -20.99 -7.82 -2.32
C THR A 45 -22.47 -8.18 -2.20
N GLN A 46 -23.30 -7.61 -3.09
CA GLN A 46 -24.72 -7.97 -3.19
C GLN A 46 -25.49 -7.78 -1.87
N ILE A 47 -25.01 -6.91 -0.97
CA ILE A 47 -25.71 -6.56 0.28
C ILE A 47 -26.80 -5.51 0.00
N ALA A 48 -26.49 -4.53 -0.85
CA ALA A 48 -27.37 -3.43 -1.25
C ALA A 48 -27.77 -3.59 -2.72
N GLU A 49 -28.66 -2.73 -3.20
CA GLU A 49 -29.01 -2.69 -4.62
C GLU A 49 -27.77 -2.38 -5.47
N ASP A 50 -27.56 -3.21 -6.49
CA ASP A 50 -26.42 -3.13 -7.39
C ASP A 50 -26.74 -2.20 -8.56
N ILE A 51 -25.90 -1.19 -8.75
CA ILE A 51 -25.99 -0.30 -9.92
C ILE A 51 -25.05 -0.82 -11.01
N GLN A 52 -25.57 -1.01 -12.21
CA GLN A 52 -24.76 -1.38 -13.37
C GLN A 52 -23.86 -0.20 -13.76
N VAL A 53 -22.54 -0.39 -13.66
CA VAL A 53 -21.54 0.64 -14.02
C VAL A 53 -20.88 0.38 -15.37
N SER A 54 -20.96 -0.86 -15.87
CA SER A 54 -20.67 -1.21 -17.26
C SER A 54 -21.36 -2.53 -17.61
N LYS A 55 -21.24 -2.98 -18.87
CA LYS A 55 -21.96 -4.17 -19.41
C LYS A 55 -22.00 -5.36 -18.43
N ASN A 56 -20.87 -5.70 -17.81
CA ASN A 56 -20.74 -6.85 -16.88
C ASN A 56 -20.28 -6.43 -15.47
N LYS A 57 -20.30 -5.14 -15.13
CA LYS A 57 -19.86 -4.67 -13.81
C LYS A 57 -21.00 -4.02 -13.06
N PHE A 58 -21.18 -4.48 -11.83
CA PHE A 58 -22.20 -4.03 -10.90
C PHE A 58 -21.53 -3.50 -9.63
N ARG A 59 -22.09 -2.43 -9.05
CA ARG A 59 -21.53 -1.82 -7.86
C ARG A 59 -22.62 -1.60 -6.81
N SER A 60 -22.42 -2.21 -5.65
CA SER A 60 -23.18 -1.94 -4.42
C SER A 60 -22.63 -0.69 -3.72
N TYR A 61 -23.51 0.15 -3.18
CA TYR A 61 -23.14 1.36 -2.43
C TYR A 61 -23.52 1.19 -0.95
N LEU A 62 -22.53 0.94 -0.10
CA LEU A 62 -22.73 0.74 1.33
C LEU A 62 -22.60 2.08 2.06
N LYS A 63 -23.72 2.55 2.62
CA LYS A 63 -23.83 3.83 3.34
C LYS A 63 -23.44 3.74 4.82
N ASN A 64 -23.17 2.52 5.29
CA ASN A 64 -22.82 2.19 6.66
C ASN A 64 -21.34 2.50 6.92
N SER A 65 -21.02 2.82 8.17
CA SER A 65 -19.65 2.83 8.69
C SER A 65 -19.31 1.45 9.25
N PHE A 66 -18.09 0.97 9.00
CA PHE A 66 -17.60 -0.33 9.44
C PHE A 66 -16.36 -0.13 10.32
N ILE A 67 -16.47 -0.51 11.59
CA ILE A 67 -15.44 -0.34 12.60
C ILE A 67 -15.28 -1.66 13.34
N PHE A 68 -14.12 -2.27 13.18
CA PHE A 68 -13.70 -3.48 13.89
C PHE A 68 -12.41 -3.17 14.63
N SER A 69 -12.39 -3.41 15.95
CA SER A 69 -11.24 -3.18 16.81
C SER A 69 -10.88 -4.48 17.54
N ASN A 70 -9.63 -4.92 17.43
CA ASN A 70 -9.15 -6.14 18.10
C ASN A 70 -9.98 -7.41 17.78
N CYS A 71 -10.52 -7.47 16.57
CA CYS A 71 -11.34 -8.57 16.09
C CYS A 71 -10.51 -9.63 15.35
N ILE A 72 -10.98 -10.87 15.37
CA ILE A 72 -10.41 -12.00 14.60
C ILE A 72 -11.43 -12.42 13.55
N PHE A 73 -11.05 -12.41 12.28
CA PHE A 73 -11.86 -12.91 11.17
C PHE A 73 -11.39 -14.30 10.78
N GLU A 74 -12.25 -15.31 10.98
CA GLU A 74 -11.93 -16.70 10.62
C GLU A 74 -12.22 -17.03 9.16
N GLY A 75 -13.23 -16.39 8.58
CA GLY A 75 -13.55 -16.51 7.15
C GLY A 75 -12.90 -15.42 6.30
N LYS A 76 -13.16 -15.49 4.99
CA LYS A 76 -12.73 -14.48 4.03
C LYS A 76 -13.45 -13.15 4.28
N VAL A 77 -12.78 -12.05 3.95
CA VAL A 77 -13.40 -10.71 3.98
C VAL A 77 -13.23 -10.08 2.61
N PHE A 78 -14.32 -9.83 1.91
CA PHE A 78 -14.22 -9.41 0.51
C PHE A 78 -15.33 -8.47 0.07
N SER A 79 -15.00 -7.65 -0.92
CA SER A 79 -15.87 -6.67 -1.54
C SER A 79 -15.78 -6.73 -3.07
N PHE A 80 -15.32 -7.88 -3.57
CA PHE A 80 -15.21 -8.23 -4.98
C PHE A 80 -15.63 -9.67 -5.17
N LYS A 81 -16.52 -9.92 -6.12
CA LYS A 81 -16.94 -11.26 -6.52
C LYS A 81 -17.08 -11.31 -8.04
N LYS A 82 -16.58 -12.38 -8.65
CA LYS A 82 -16.77 -12.66 -10.07
C LYS A 82 -17.65 -13.89 -10.21
N GLU A 83 -18.73 -13.77 -10.97
CA GLU A 83 -19.54 -14.90 -11.40
C GLU A 83 -19.02 -15.40 -12.75
N GLU A 84 -18.58 -16.66 -12.79
CA GLU A 84 -17.85 -17.19 -13.95
C GLU A 84 -18.74 -17.41 -15.17
N LYS A 85 -20.00 -17.84 -14.97
CA LYS A 85 -20.90 -18.22 -16.08
C LYS A 85 -21.30 -17.05 -16.96
N GLU A 86 -21.62 -15.92 -16.34
CA GLU A 86 -22.09 -14.72 -17.04
C GLU A 86 -21.01 -13.63 -17.12
N GLU A 87 -19.79 -13.94 -16.64
CA GLU A 87 -18.67 -13.02 -16.51
C GLU A 87 -19.00 -11.72 -15.76
N LYS A 88 -19.97 -11.75 -14.85
CA LYS A 88 -20.38 -10.60 -14.05
C LYS A 88 -19.38 -10.35 -12.91
N GLU A 89 -19.04 -9.09 -12.69
CA GLU A 89 -18.23 -8.64 -11.56
C GLU A 89 -19.06 -7.75 -10.63
N TYR A 90 -19.04 -8.07 -9.33
CA TYR A 90 -19.70 -7.34 -8.27
C TYR A 90 -18.66 -6.62 -7.42
N LEU A 91 -18.78 -5.30 -7.39
CA LEU A 91 -17.85 -4.38 -6.74
C LEU A 91 -18.58 -3.63 -5.61
N VAL A 92 -17.81 -3.03 -4.70
CA VAL A 92 -18.38 -2.28 -3.58
C VAL A 92 -17.81 -0.88 -3.50
N ASN A 93 -18.69 0.09 -3.27
CA ASN A 93 -18.37 1.43 -2.81
C ASN A 93 -18.73 1.57 -1.33
N PHE A 94 -17.74 1.76 -0.47
CA PHE A 94 -17.92 2.12 0.93
C PHE A 94 -18.03 3.65 1.03
N GLU A 95 -19.22 4.17 1.27
CA GLU A 95 -19.44 5.63 1.34
C GLU A 95 -18.87 6.25 2.62
N LYS A 96 -18.65 5.45 3.67
CA LYS A 96 -18.13 5.89 4.97
C LYS A 96 -16.89 5.09 5.36
N ASN A 97 -16.57 5.10 6.67
CA ASN A 97 -15.33 4.55 7.20
C ASN A 97 -15.26 3.03 7.04
N LEU A 98 -14.06 2.54 6.76
CA LEU A 98 -13.71 1.13 6.72
C LEU A 98 -12.48 0.92 7.63
N ILE A 99 -12.74 0.57 8.88
CA ILE A 99 -11.73 0.49 9.93
C ILE A 99 -11.65 -0.95 10.44
N PHE A 100 -10.45 -1.51 10.36
CA PHE A 100 -10.03 -2.78 10.93
C PHE A 100 -8.75 -2.53 11.74
N PHE A 101 -8.90 -2.00 12.95
CA PHE A 101 -7.79 -1.65 13.81
C PHE A 101 -7.38 -2.83 14.69
N SER A 102 -6.09 -3.17 14.72
CA SER A 102 -5.55 -4.28 15.53
C SER A 102 -6.27 -5.62 15.30
N CYS A 103 -6.76 -5.87 14.09
CA CYS A 103 -7.51 -7.07 13.74
C CYS A 103 -6.59 -8.17 13.19
N GLU A 104 -6.99 -9.43 13.33
CA GLU A 104 -6.34 -10.57 12.67
C GLU A 104 -7.27 -11.19 11.61
N PHE A 105 -6.74 -11.43 10.41
CA PHE A 105 -7.44 -12.10 9.31
C PHE A 105 -6.79 -13.45 9.04
N LYS A 106 -7.51 -14.53 9.33
CA LYS A 106 -7.01 -15.90 9.14
C LYS A 106 -7.04 -16.34 7.68
N GLU A 107 -7.96 -15.79 6.89
CA GLU A 107 -8.17 -16.12 5.49
C GLU A 107 -7.94 -14.92 4.53
N GLU A 108 -8.11 -15.14 3.23
CA GLU A 108 -7.88 -14.12 2.21
C GLU A 108 -8.77 -12.89 2.39
N VAL A 109 -8.19 -11.71 2.13
CA VAL A 109 -8.90 -10.42 2.13
C VAL A 109 -8.85 -9.81 0.74
N ASN A 110 -10.01 -9.47 0.18
CA ASN A 110 -10.14 -9.03 -1.21
C ASN A 110 -11.01 -7.78 -1.36
N PHE A 111 -10.36 -6.63 -1.47
CA PHE A 111 -10.95 -5.32 -1.77
C PHE A 111 -10.59 -4.85 -3.19
N LYS A 112 -10.47 -5.79 -4.15
CA LYS A 112 -10.19 -5.45 -5.55
C LYS A 112 -11.24 -4.47 -6.08
N GLU A 113 -10.78 -3.39 -6.71
CA GLU A 113 -11.62 -2.35 -7.33
C GLU A 113 -12.66 -1.71 -6.39
N ALA A 114 -12.47 -1.83 -5.07
CA ALA A 114 -13.31 -1.14 -4.10
C ALA A 114 -13.10 0.38 -4.19
N ILE A 115 -14.16 1.14 -3.96
CA ILE A 115 -14.07 2.59 -3.72
C ILE A 115 -14.34 2.82 -2.25
N ILE A 116 -13.48 3.57 -1.56
CA ILE A 116 -13.66 3.86 -0.13
C ILE A 116 -13.58 5.37 0.07
N ASN A 117 -14.70 5.97 0.47
CA ASN A 117 -14.86 7.43 0.61
C ASN A 117 -14.61 7.95 2.02
N GLY A 118 -14.67 7.07 3.03
CA GLY A 118 -14.34 7.41 4.41
C GLY A 118 -12.89 7.07 4.79
N ILE A 119 -12.60 7.23 6.08
CA ILE A 119 -11.30 6.87 6.65
C ILE A 119 -11.11 5.35 6.52
N SER A 120 -9.93 4.96 6.04
CA SER A 120 -9.50 3.58 5.95
C SER A 120 -8.35 3.32 6.92
N ASN A 121 -8.54 2.44 7.90
CA ASN A 121 -7.51 2.17 8.91
C ASN A 121 -7.37 0.68 9.17
N PHE A 122 -6.23 0.12 8.80
CA PHE A 122 -5.80 -1.26 8.97
C PHE A 122 -4.57 -1.35 9.90
N SER A 123 -4.32 -0.32 10.71
CA SER A 123 -3.13 -0.24 11.56
C SER A 123 -3.12 -1.36 12.60
N ASN A 124 -1.92 -1.87 12.89
CA ASN A 124 -1.66 -2.99 13.81
C ASN A 124 -2.37 -4.30 13.44
N SER A 125 -2.96 -4.39 12.25
CA SER A 125 -3.65 -5.60 11.81
C SER A 125 -2.70 -6.61 11.17
N LYS A 126 -3.03 -7.90 11.33
CA LYS A 126 -2.25 -9.03 10.82
C LYS A 126 -3.05 -9.81 9.78
N PHE A 127 -2.44 -10.04 8.62
CA PHE A 127 -3.05 -10.79 7.51
C PHE A 127 -2.24 -12.06 7.28
N LEU A 128 -2.84 -13.22 7.58
CA LEU A 128 -2.15 -14.51 7.49
C LEU A 128 -2.07 -15.05 6.05
N LYS A 129 -3.00 -14.63 5.20
CA LYS A 129 -3.08 -15.01 3.79
C LYS A 129 -2.93 -13.79 2.89
N LYS A 130 -3.21 -13.98 1.60
CA LYS A 130 -3.11 -12.95 0.58
C LYS A 130 -4.10 -11.82 0.86
N LEU A 131 -3.63 -10.59 0.67
CA LEU A 131 -4.43 -9.37 0.67
C LEU A 131 -4.40 -8.75 -0.73
N THR A 132 -5.55 -8.33 -1.24
CA THR A 132 -5.62 -7.57 -2.49
C THR A 132 -6.47 -6.31 -2.37
N PHE A 133 -5.87 -5.23 -2.83
CA PHE A 133 -6.38 -3.88 -3.07
C PHE A 133 -6.09 -3.48 -4.53
N GLU A 134 -5.98 -4.46 -5.43
CA GLU A 134 -5.75 -4.22 -6.85
C GLU A 134 -6.87 -3.33 -7.42
N GLY A 135 -6.50 -2.18 -8.00
CA GLY A 135 -7.44 -1.20 -8.54
C GLY A 135 -8.30 -0.46 -7.50
N VAL A 136 -7.98 -0.55 -6.20
CA VAL A 136 -8.74 0.17 -5.17
C VAL A 136 -8.61 1.69 -5.36
N PHE A 137 -9.67 2.42 -5.05
CA PHE A 137 -9.68 3.87 -5.02
C PHE A 137 -9.98 4.37 -3.61
N PHE A 138 -8.94 4.79 -2.88
CA PHE A 138 -9.08 5.44 -1.59
C PHE A 138 -9.30 6.95 -1.79
N ASN A 139 -10.53 7.38 -1.59
CA ASN A 139 -11.00 8.71 -1.94
C ASN A 139 -10.92 9.67 -0.75
N TYR A 140 -10.51 10.91 -1.01
CA TYR A 140 -10.39 12.08 -0.11
C TYR A 140 -9.55 11.93 1.17
N GLN A 141 -9.61 10.81 1.88
CA GLN A 141 -9.08 10.63 3.22
C GLN A 141 -7.74 9.89 3.24
N ASN A 142 -7.04 10.02 4.36
CA ASN A 142 -5.82 9.26 4.63
C ASN A 142 -6.13 7.77 4.83
N VAL A 143 -5.17 6.93 4.48
CA VAL A 143 -5.21 5.49 4.64
C VAL A 143 -4.07 5.05 5.54
N TYR A 144 -4.38 4.22 6.53
CA TYR A 144 -3.41 3.81 7.55
C TYR A 144 -3.21 2.30 7.57
N PHE A 145 -1.97 1.87 7.52
CA PHE A 145 -1.48 0.49 7.67
C PHE A 145 -0.32 0.44 8.68
N THR A 146 -0.21 1.45 9.55
CA THR A 146 0.89 1.60 10.49
C THR A 146 1.04 0.35 11.36
N GLY A 147 2.23 -0.22 11.44
CA GLY A 147 2.51 -1.39 12.27
C GLY A 147 1.84 -2.69 11.81
N SER A 148 1.16 -2.72 10.66
CA SER A 148 0.52 -3.93 10.17
C SER A 148 1.53 -4.99 9.74
N ILE A 149 1.08 -6.25 9.71
CA ILE A 149 1.89 -7.40 9.32
C ILE A 149 1.19 -8.17 8.20
N PHE A 150 1.89 -8.34 7.09
CA PHE A 150 1.43 -9.13 5.96
C PHE A 150 2.30 -10.37 5.81
N GLU A 151 1.77 -11.54 6.18
CA GLU A 151 2.51 -12.80 6.16
C GLU A 151 2.72 -13.33 4.73
N LYS A 152 1.82 -12.99 3.82
CA LYS A 152 1.81 -13.46 2.42
C LYS A 152 1.70 -12.28 1.45
N LYS A 153 1.44 -12.60 0.17
CA LYS A 153 1.44 -11.65 -0.95
C LYS A 153 0.44 -10.51 -0.73
N VAL A 154 0.87 -9.28 -0.99
CA VAL A 154 0.03 -8.09 -0.96
C VAL A 154 0.00 -7.41 -2.32
N LYS A 155 -1.18 -7.00 -2.75
CA LYS A 155 -1.42 -6.41 -4.07
C LYS A 155 -2.09 -5.04 -3.96
N PHE A 156 -1.43 -4.01 -4.45
CA PHE A 156 -1.95 -2.65 -4.62
C PHE A 156 -1.76 -2.18 -6.07
N GLN A 157 -1.66 -3.09 -7.04
CA GLN A 157 -1.47 -2.70 -8.43
C GLN A 157 -2.63 -1.82 -8.89
N ARG A 158 -2.33 -0.72 -9.59
CA ARG A 158 -3.32 0.26 -10.06
C ARG A 158 -4.17 0.90 -8.94
N ALA A 159 -3.74 0.81 -7.68
CA ALA A 159 -4.40 1.50 -6.57
C ALA A 159 -4.22 3.01 -6.70
N VAL A 160 -5.21 3.78 -6.23
CA VAL A 160 -5.14 5.23 -6.17
C VAL A 160 -5.38 5.70 -4.75
N PHE A 161 -4.46 6.50 -4.23
CA PHE A 161 -4.52 7.12 -2.90
C PHE A 161 -4.65 8.63 -3.06
N LEU A 162 -5.85 9.19 -2.82
CA LEU A 162 -6.04 10.64 -2.90
C LEU A 162 -5.46 11.38 -1.68
N GLY A 163 -5.66 10.83 -0.48
CA GLY A 163 -5.02 11.30 0.74
C GLY A 163 -3.63 10.70 0.95
N ASN A 164 -3.08 10.87 2.16
CA ASN A 164 -1.81 10.25 2.52
C ASN A 164 -1.98 8.74 2.71
N ALA A 165 -1.02 7.95 2.23
CA ALA A 165 -0.93 6.52 2.46
C ALA A 165 0.19 6.22 3.45
N ASN A 166 -0.18 5.74 4.64
CA ASN A 166 0.75 5.51 5.74
C ASN A 166 0.97 4.02 5.99
N PHE A 167 2.18 3.57 5.74
CA PHE A 167 2.70 2.22 5.97
C PHE A 167 3.92 2.26 6.89
N LEU A 168 3.94 3.16 7.88
CA LEU A 168 5.05 3.28 8.83
C LEU A 168 5.16 2.02 9.69
N LYS A 169 6.38 1.52 9.91
CA LYS A 169 6.66 0.35 10.76
C LYS A 169 5.94 -0.94 10.31
N THR A 170 5.49 -0.99 9.05
CA THR A 170 4.80 -2.15 8.49
C THR A 170 5.80 -3.27 8.16
N LYS A 171 5.39 -4.53 8.35
CA LYS A 171 6.19 -5.71 8.01
C LYS A 171 5.55 -6.45 6.82
N PHE A 172 6.18 -6.34 5.65
CA PHE A 172 5.80 -7.08 4.46
C PHE A 172 6.67 -8.34 4.35
N LYS A 173 6.16 -9.48 4.82
CA LYS A 173 6.89 -10.76 4.77
C LYS A 173 6.74 -11.48 3.44
N GLY A 174 5.68 -11.19 2.68
CA GLY A 174 5.46 -11.72 1.34
C GLY A 174 5.73 -10.70 0.24
N LYS A 175 5.79 -11.19 -1.02
CA LYS A 175 5.93 -10.35 -2.21
C LYS A 175 4.87 -9.25 -2.23
N THR A 176 5.29 -8.02 -2.45
CA THR A 176 4.41 -6.84 -2.40
C THR A 176 4.53 -6.06 -3.70
N SER A 177 3.42 -5.55 -4.22
CA SER A 177 3.43 -4.83 -5.48
C SER A 177 2.43 -3.67 -5.45
N PHE A 178 2.95 -2.48 -5.76
CA PHE A 178 2.26 -1.21 -5.95
C PHE A 178 2.32 -0.79 -7.42
N GLN A 179 2.64 -1.72 -8.33
CA GLN A 179 2.87 -1.44 -9.73
C GLN A 179 1.73 -0.60 -10.33
N SER A 180 2.10 0.48 -11.03
CA SER A 180 1.15 1.40 -11.68
C SER A 180 0.15 2.08 -10.73
N SER A 181 0.45 2.17 -9.43
CA SER A 181 -0.35 2.93 -8.47
C SER A 181 -0.05 4.43 -8.54
N ILE A 182 -1.02 5.23 -8.07
CA ILE A 182 -0.92 6.69 -8.00
C ILE A 182 -1.13 7.14 -6.57
N PHE A 183 -0.15 7.86 -6.03
CA PHE A 183 -0.23 8.52 -4.73
C PHE A 183 -0.38 10.03 -4.96
N LYS A 184 -1.58 10.59 -4.72
CA LYS A 184 -1.78 12.04 -4.79
C LYS A 184 -1.27 12.74 -3.54
N GLY A 185 -1.50 12.15 -2.36
CA GLY A 185 -0.89 12.56 -1.10
C GLY A 185 0.50 11.97 -0.87
N ASN A 186 1.01 12.10 0.36
CA ASN A 186 2.29 11.52 0.75
C ASN A 186 2.19 9.99 0.84
N ALA A 187 3.27 9.31 0.47
CA ALA A 187 3.42 7.86 0.63
C ALA A 187 4.54 7.58 1.65
N GLN A 188 4.18 7.02 2.80
CA GLN A 188 5.07 6.87 3.96
C GLN A 188 5.33 5.40 4.27
N PHE A 189 6.59 4.97 4.16
CA PHE A 189 7.06 3.59 4.38
C PHE A 189 8.26 3.54 5.34
N GLY A 190 8.48 4.59 6.12
CA GLY A 190 9.59 4.69 7.06
C GLY A 190 9.55 3.61 8.15
N ALA A 191 10.74 3.15 8.55
CA ALA A 191 10.96 2.08 9.53
C ALA A 191 10.26 0.74 9.19
N SER A 192 9.93 0.51 7.91
CA SER A 192 9.26 -0.71 7.45
C SER A 192 10.24 -1.76 6.92
N ASN A 193 9.83 -3.03 7.00
CA ASN A 193 10.63 -4.17 6.55
C ASN A 193 9.96 -4.87 5.38
N PHE A 194 10.74 -5.15 4.34
CA PHE A 194 10.31 -5.90 3.17
C PHE A 194 11.20 -7.12 3.00
N ASN A 195 10.67 -8.29 3.37
CA ASN A 195 11.46 -9.53 3.37
C ASN A 195 11.57 -10.17 1.98
N GLU A 196 10.61 -9.85 1.11
CA GLU A 196 10.48 -10.38 -0.25
C GLU A 196 10.44 -9.23 -1.25
N ARG A 197 10.51 -9.56 -2.55
CA ARG A 197 10.49 -8.57 -3.63
C ARG A 197 9.37 -7.55 -3.48
N LEU A 198 9.73 -6.28 -3.60
CA LEU A 198 8.83 -5.14 -3.65
C LEU A 198 8.83 -4.52 -5.05
N ASP A 199 7.66 -4.48 -5.68
CA ASP A 199 7.49 -3.92 -7.02
C ASP A 199 6.75 -2.57 -6.97
N PHE A 200 7.51 -1.50 -7.17
CA PHE A 200 7.05 -0.12 -7.29
C PHE A 200 7.22 0.38 -8.74
N SER A 201 7.25 -0.50 -9.73
CA SER A 201 7.41 -0.06 -11.12
C SER A 201 6.22 0.77 -11.62
N ASN A 202 6.50 1.77 -12.45
CA ASN A 202 5.52 2.65 -13.10
C ASN A 202 4.61 3.43 -12.13
N ILE A 203 5.05 3.72 -10.90
CA ILE A 203 4.22 4.52 -9.99
C ILE A 203 4.37 6.03 -10.24
N ILE A 204 3.36 6.78 -9.81
CA ILE A 204 3.42 8.24 -9.78
C ILE A 204 3.10 8.72 -8.35
N VAL A 205 4.04 9.43 -7.73
CA VAL A 205 3.85 10.08 -6.43
C VAL A 205 3.82 11.58 -6.64
N HIS A 206 2.67 12.20 -6.42
CA HIS A 206 2.49 13.65 -6.46
C HIS A 206 2.92 14.32 -5.14
N GLY A 207 2.62 13.68 -4.00
CA GLY A 207 3.11 14.09 -2.70
C GLY A 207 4.57 13.69 -2.49
N ASN A 208 4.98 13.59 -1.24
CA ASN A 208 6.32 13.14 -0.88
C ASN A 208 6.37 11.62 -0.70
N LEU A 209 7.52 11.02 -1.03
CA LEU A 209 7.83 9.61 -0.79
C LEU A 209 8.86 9.48 0.32
N PHE A 210 8.58 8.66 1.34
CA PHE A 210 9.49 8.45 2.47
C PHE A 210 9.72 6.97 2.77
N PHE A 211 10.97 6.53 2.68
CA PHE A 211 11.44 5.19 3.08
C PHE A 211 12.44 5.24 4.25
N ASN A 212 12.52 6.37 4.96
CA ASN A 212 13.54 6.59 5.99
C ASN A 212 13.61 5.43 7.00
N GLN A 213 14.82 4.90 7.21
CA GLN A 213 15.10 3.76 8.10
C GLN A 213 14.40 2.44 7.73
N SER A 214 13.88 2.30 6.51
CA SER A 214 13.36 1.02 6.02
C SER A 214 14.48 0.03 5.68
N VAL A 215 14.14 -1.26 5.65
CA VAL A 215 15.06 -2.32 5.26
C VAL A 215 14.43 -3.19 4.18
N PHE A 216 15.12 -3.33 3.05
CA PHE A 216 14.77 -4.24 1.96
C PHE A 216 15.72 -5.43 1.99
N TYR A 217 15.22 -6.60 2.37
CA TYR A 217 16.00 -7.84 2.42
C TYR A 217 16.07 -8.56 1.06
N ASN A 218 15.34 -8.05 0.06
CA ASN A 218 15.24 -8.61 -1.28
C ASN A 218 15.09 -7.45 -2.29
N ASN A 219 14.97 -7.78 -3.58
CA ASN A 219 14.96 -6.80 -4.66
C ASN A 219 13.82 -5.78 -4.52
N ILE A 220 14.14 -4.52 -4.82
CA ILE A 220 13.17 -3.44 -4.98
C ILE A 220 13.25 -2.86 -6.39
N LEU A 221 12.10 -2.68 -7.02
CA LEU A 221 12.01 -2.10 -8.36
C LEU A 221 11.22 -0.81 -8.34
N PHE A 222 11.82 0.26 -8.83
CA PHE A 222 11.19 1.56 -9.06
C PHE A 222 11.11 1.90 -10.55
N ASN A 223 11.47 1.00 -11.45
CA ASN A 223 11.65 1.34 -12.87
C ASN A 223 10.44 2.10 -13.47
N ASN A 224 10.72 3.12 -14.26
CA ASN A 224 9.74 4.01 -14.91
C ASN A 224 8.84 4.80 -13.93
N SER A 225 9.27 5.02 -12.69
CA SER A 225 8.49 5.77 -11.70
C SER A 225 8.76 7.26 -11.72
N ILE A 226 7.77 8.05 -11.33
CA ILE A 226 7.86 9.51 -11.25
C ILE A 226 7.57 9.98 -9.83
N PHE A 227 8.54 10.64 -9.22
CA PHE A 227 8.41 11.28 -7.91
C PHE A 227 8.39 12.79 -8.11
N LYS A 228 7.19 13.38 -8.04
CA LYS A 228 6.98 14.80 -8.39
C LYS A 228 7.45 15.76 -7.30
N ASN A 229 7.54 15.30 -6.05
CA ASN A 229 8.00 16.09 -4.92
C ASN A 229 9.17 15.38 -4.23
N ARG A 230 9.35 15.58 -2.93
CA ARG A 230 10.48 15.04 -2.19
C ARG A 230 10.46 13.51 -2.17
N ALA A 231 11.63 12.89 -2.36
CA ALA A 231 11.86 11.47 -2.16
C ALA A 231 13.01 11.26 -1.16
N GLU A 232 12.74 10.58 -0.06
CA GLU A 232 13.75 10.33 0.99
C GLU A 232 13.94 8.83 1.27
N PHE A 233 15.20 8.43 1.29
CA PHE A 233 15.68 7.09 1.64
C PHE A 233 16.73 7.19 2.77
N VAL A 234 16.50 8.09 3.73
CA VAL A 234 17.50 8.42 4.76
C VAL A 234 17.68 7.25 5.72
N GLY A 235 18.91 6.74 5.84
CA GLY A 235 19.20 5.58 6.68
C GLY A 235 18.60 4.26 6.18
N THR A 236 18.08 4.23 4.95
CA THR A 236 17.48 3.03 4.34
C THR A 236 18.55 2.00 3.99
N LYS A 237 18.25 0.71 4.19
CA LYS A 237 19.16 -0.40 3.85
C LYS A 237 18.59 -1.22 2.68
N PHE A 238 19.35 -1.29 1.59
CA PHE A 238 19.09 -2.12 0.43
C PHE A 238 20.06 -3.29 0.46
N LEU A 239 19.63 -4.45 0.95
CA LEU A 239 20.54 -5.57 1.19
C LEU A 239 20.84 -6.40 -0.07
N ILE A 240 19.97 -6.30 -1.08
CA ILE A 240 20.06 -6.95 -2.39
C ILE A 240 19.87 -5.85 -3.46
N ASP A 241 19.74 -6.25 -4.72
CA ASP A 241 19.66 -5.37 -5.87
C ASP A 241 18.47 -4.40 -5.83
N SER A 242 18.71 -3.15 -6.22
CA SER A 242 17.70 -2.10 -6.35
C SER A 242 17.73 -1.50 -7.75
N ASP A 243 16.58 -1.46 -8.41
CA ASP A 243 16.45 -0.98 -9.78
C ASP A 243 15.69 0.35 -9.83
N PHE A 244 16.38 1.41 -10.26
CA PHE A 244 15.84 2.74 -10.46
C PHE A 244 15.84 3.15 -11.94
N THR A 245 15.93 2.19 -12.87
CA THR A 245 16.00 2.48 -14.31
C THR A 245 14.85 3.41 -14.73
N GLU A 246 15.17 4.48 -15.47
CA GLU A 246 14.18 5.45 -15.99
C GLU A 246 13.32 6.13 -14.90
N VAL A 247 13.82 6.22 -13.67
CA VAL A 247 13.14 6.97 -12.60
C VAL A 247 13.35 8.48 -12.78
N VAL A 248 12.26 9.23 -12.61
CA VAL A 248 12.27 10.69 -12.61
C VAL A 248 12.05 11.23 -11.19
N PHE A 249 13.07 11.88 -10.65
CA PHE A 249 13.01 12.66 -9.41
C PHE A 249 12.83 14.15 -9.74
N SER A 250 11.59 14.65 -9.64
CA SER A 250 11.28 16.07 -9.89
C SER A 250 11.59 16.98 -8.70
N GLY A 251 11.69 16.43 -7.49
CA GLY A 251 11.92 17.17 -6.25
C GLY A 251 13.21 16.80 -5.51
N LYS A 252 13.35 17.30 -4.28
CA LYS A 252 14.55 17.05 -3.44
C LYS A 252 14.67 15.56 -3.15
N THR A 253 15.84 15.01 -3.44
CA THR A 253 16.12 13.58 -3.23
C THR A 253 17.26 13.40 -2.25
N SER A 254 17.09 12.47 -1.31
CA SER A 254 18.10 12.17 -0.29
C SER A 254 18.27 10.68 -0.10
N PHE A 255 19.52 10.23 -0.20
CA PHE A 255 20.03 8.91 0.20
C PHE A 255 21.01 9.04 1.38
N SER A 256 20.94 10.13 2.14
CA SER A 256 21.84 10.35 3.28
C SER A 256 21.79 9.16 4.25
N LYS A 257 22.96 8.66 4.66
CA LYS A 257 23.12 7.49 5.54
C LYS A 257 22.51 6.18 5.01
N ALA A 258 22.07 6.13 3.75
CA ALA A 258 21.59 4.89 3.16
C ALA A 258 22.75 3.88 3.04
N ASN A 259 22.43 2.59 3.02
CA ASN A 259 23.38 1.53 2.72
C ASN A 259 22.87 0.68 1.56
N PHE A 260 23.70 0.51 0.53
CA PHE A 260 23.46 -0.40 -0.57
C PHE A 260 24.48 -1.54 -0.53
N SER A 261 24.00 -2.74 -0.22
CA SER A 261 24.82 -3.95 -0.18
C SER A 261 24.69 -4.82 -1.45
N GLY A 262 23.64 -4.60 -2.25
CA GLY A 262 23.45 -5.22 -3.56
C GLY A 262 23.58 -4.21 -4.72
N LYS A 263 23.47 -4.68 -5.97
CA LYS A 263 23.67 -3.84 -7.16
C LYS A 263 22.63 -2.74 -7.24
N ILE A 264 23.05 -1.56 -7.70
CA ILE A 264 22.15 -0.43 -7.93
C ILE A 264 22.15 -0.11 -9.41
N ASN A 265 20.96 -0.10 -10.02
CA ASN A 265 20.81 0.31 -11.41
C ASN A 265 20.18 1.71 -11.49
N PHE A 266 20.95 2.71 -11.90
CA PHE A 266 20.47 4.08 -12.14
C PHE A 266 20.46 4.46 -13.63
N THR A 267 20.36 3.49 -14.53
CA THR A 267 20.31 3.76 -15.98
C THR A 267 19.18 4.72 -16.32
N SER A 268 19.47 5.79 -17.07
CA SER A 268 18.48 6.79 -17.53
C SER A 268 17.68 7.48 -16.42
N VAL A 269 18.24 7.62 -15.21
CA VAL A 269 17.59 8.37 -14.12
C VAL A 269 17.72 9.86 -14.33
N VAL A 270 16.68 10.61 -13.99
CA VAL A 270 16.68 12.07 -14.06
C VAL A 270 16.47 12.68 -12.69
N PHE A 271 17.39 13.54 -12.26
CA PHE A 271 17.24 14.42 -11.10
C PHE A 271 17.05 15.86 -11.56
N PHE A 272 15.81 16.37 -11.49
CA PHE A 272 15.44 17.67 -12.07
C PHE A 272 15.97 18.90 -11.33
N ILE A 273 16.28 18.75 -10.05
CA ILE A 273 16.70 19.88 -9.20
C ILE A 273 18.12 19.72 -8.67
N GLY A 274 18.94 18.98 -9.41
CA GLY A 274 20.35 18.74 -9.12
C GLY A 274 20.63 17.43 -8.39
N LYS A 275 21.87 17.27 -7.95
CA LYS A 275 22.37 16.03 -7.33
C LYS A 275 21.59 15.69 -6.04
N PRO A 276 21.31 14.40 -5.78
CA PRO A 276 20.71 13.99 -4.51
C PRO A 276 21.69 14.20 -3.35
N ASN A 277 21.16 14.37 -2.14
CA ASN A 277 21.98 14.33 -0.92
C ASN A 277 22.46 12.90 -0.68
N ILE A 278 23.77 12.69 -0.63
CA ILE A 278 24.43 11.40 -0.41
C ILE A 278 25.36 11.42 0.82
N GLU A 279 25.15 12.36 1.74
CA GLU A 279 25.97 12.49 2.93
C GLU A 279 25.97 11.18 3.74
N ASN A 280 27.16 10.63 4.01
CA ASN A 280 27.36 9.36 4.72
C ASN A 280 26.70 8.14 4.03
N LEU A 281 26.48 8.19 2.72
CA LEU A 281 26.05 7.04 1.92
C LEU A 281 27.10 5.92 1.99
N LYS A 282 26.64 4.68 2.17
CA LYS A 282 27.48 3.47 2.15
C LYS A 282 27.08 2.59 0.97
N ILE A 283 28.10 2.01 0.35
CA ILE A 283 27.96 1.10 -0.79
C ILE A 283 28.99 -0.01 -0.56
N ASP A 284 28.52 -1.24 -0.40
CA ASP A 284 29.39 -2.38 -0.07
C ASP A 284 29.95 -3.02 -1.35
N GLY A 285 31.28 -3.17 -1.45
CA GLY A 285 31.97 -3.87 -2.55
C GLY A 285 32.16 -3.07 -3.84
N ASN A 286 32.70 -3.72 -4.89
CA ASN A 286 32.95 -3.19 -6.25
C ASN A 286 31.65 -2.85 -7.02
N ILE A 287 30.69 -2.24 -6.36
CA ILE A 287 29.57 -1.60 -7.00
C ILE A 287 30.10 -0.27 -7.50
N ASN A 288 30.33 -0.22 -8.81
CA ASN A 288 30.49 1.02 -9.52
C ASN A 288 29.20 1.84 -9.30
N PHE A 289 29.20 2.70 -8.26
CA PHE A 289 28.21 3.76 -8.08
C PHE A 289 28.46 4.80 -9.15
N ILE A 290 28.15 4.41 -10.38
CA ILE A 290 28.41 5.21 -11.53
C ILE A 290 27.06 5.69 -12.02
N LEU A 291 26.84 6.97 -11.74
CA LEU A 291 25.75 7.76 -12.29
C LEU A 291 26.05 8.14 -13.76
N GLU A 292 26.76 7.30 -14.54
CA GLU A 292 27.21 7.61 -15.91
C GLU A 292 26.06 8.02 -16.83
N ASN A 293 24.85 7.54 -16.54
CA ASN A 293 23.64 7.83 -17.32
C ASN A 293 22.60 8.65 -16.53
N ALA A 294 22.93 9.13 -15.34
CA ALA A 294 22.01 9.98 -14.60
C ALA A 294 22.08 11.42 -15.12
N GLN A 295 20.94 11.99 -15.48
CA GLN A 295 20.85 13.37 -15.90
C GLN A 295 20.57 14.28 -14.70
N TYR A 296 21.38 15.32 -14.53
CA TYR A 296 21.19 16.34 -13.50
C TYR A 296 20.82 17.66 -14.14
N LEU A 297 19.59 18.08 -13.92
CA LEU A 297 19.12 19.37 -14.41
C LEU A 297 19.30 20.40 -13.28
N LYS A 298 20.00 21.50 -13.58
CA LYS A 298 19.88 22.73 -12.79
C LYS A 298 18.78 23.57 -13.44
N THR A 299 17.95 24.20 -12.62
CA THR A 299 16.81 25.04 -13.05
C THR A 299 17.17 26.22 -13.96
N GLU A 300 18.45 26.48 -14.22
CA GLU A 300 18.90 27.53 -15.15
C GLU A 300 18.96 27.08 -16.63
N ASN A 301 18.91 25.78 -16.95
CA ASN A 301 19.12 25.29 -18.34
C ASN A 301 17.93 24.55 -18.96
N LEU A 302 16.71 24.70 -18.45
CA LEU A 302 15.53 24.00 -18.98
C LEU A 302 14.85 24.67 -20.19
N LYS A 303 15.60 25.41 -21.03
CA LYS A 303 15.04 25.93 -22.29
C LYS A 303 15.21 24.99 -23.49
N ASN A 304 16.08 23.98 -23.42
CA ASN A 304 16.43 23.15 -24.60
C ASN A 304 16.49 21.64 -24.30
N ILE A 305 15.47 21.05 -23.69
CA ILE A 305 15.33 19.57 -23.70
C ILE A 305 14.46 19.18 -24.89
N ASP A 306 15.11 18.76 -25.97
CA ASP A 306 14.47 18.14 -27.13
C ASP A 306 14.31 16.63 -26.85
N PHE A 307 13.07 16.17 -26.73
CA PHE A 307 12.76 14.75 -26.63
C PHE A 307 12.77 14.15 -28.03
N LYS A 308 13.91 13.62 -28.47
CA LYS A 308 13.94 12.73 -29.63
C LYS A 308 14.01 11.27 -29.19
N LYS A 309 13.07 10.51 -29.78
CA LYS A 309 12.77 9.09 -29.60
C LYS A 309 13.98 8.18 -29.74
#